data_AF-A0A820KWZ2-F1
#
_entry.id   AF-A0A820KWZ2-F1
#
_cell.length_a   1.000
_cell.length_b   1.000
_cell.length_c   1.000
_cell.angle_alpha   90.00
_cell.angle_beta   90.00
_cell.angle_gamma   90.00
#
_symmetry.space_group_name_H-M   'P 1'
#
loop_
_entity.id
_entity.type
_entity.pdbx_description
1 polymer ?
#
loop_
_entity_poly.entity_id
_entity_poly.type
_entity_poly.pdbx_seq_one_letter_code
_entity_poly.pdbx_strand_id
1 'polypeptide(L)'
;MTGYLPVGFEYGVEITYPENEAISSSLLNVSAQVFGLCVTQLQEYLIFKKEKILESNITLCGALLVGAIITVLIRSPLRRQNAQHNVHVLIDNNTSTGVVSTTDSTVNA
;
A
#
# COMPACT_ATOMS: atom_id res chain seq x y z
N MET A 1 -6.23 -5.72 -18.39
CA MET A 1 -6.89 -5.73 -17.06
C MET A 1 -5.92 -6.05 -15.91
N THR A 2 -4.67 -6.42 -16.18
CA THR A 2 -3.69 -6.85 -15.16
C THR A 2 -2.92 -5.71 -14.49
N GLY A 3 -3.02 -4.45 -14.93
CA GLY A 3 -2.20 -3.36 -14.40
C GLY A 3 -2.47 -2.94 -12.95
N TYR A 4 -3.64 -3.28 -12.40
CA TYR A 4 -3.99 -2.93 -11.00
C TYR A 4 -3.36 -3.91 -9.98
N LEU A 5 -3.04 -5.13 -10.41
CA LEU A 5 -2.51 -6.17 -9.54
C LEU A 5 -1.05 -5.89 -9.11
N PRO A 6 -0.12 -5.50 -10.02
CA PRO A 6 1.23 -5.06 -9.65
C PRO A 6 1.24 -3.82 -8.75
N VAL A 7 0.33 -2.87 -8.97
CA VAL A 7 0.19 -1.66 -8.12
C VAL A 7 -0.21 -2.02 -6.69
N GLY A 8 -1.09 -3.00 -6.50
CA GLY A 8 -1.45 -3.51 -5.18
C GLY A 8 -0.27 -4.17 -4.45
N PHE A 9 0.61 -4.86 -5.19
CA PHE A 9 1.82 -5.45 -4.63
C PHE A 9 2.88 -4.40 -4.27
N GLU A 10 3.11 -3.40 -5.12
CA GLU A 10 3.99 -2.26 -4.78
C GLU A 10 3.51 -1.55 -3.50
N TYR A 11 2.20 -1.34 -3.38
CA TYR A 11 1.61 -0.70 -2.21
C TYR A 11 1.72 -1.56 -0.94
N GLY A 12 1.49 -2.88 -1.05
CA GLY A 12 1.62 -3.84 0.06
C GLY A 12 3.06 -3.97 0.59
N VAL A 13 4.05 -3.87 -0.30
CA VAL A 13 5.47 -3.79 0.07
C VAL A 13 5.78 -2.48 0.79
N GLU A 14 5.22 -1.35 0.31
CA GLU A 14 5.49 -0.04 0.90
C GLU A 14 4.94 0.10 2.33
N ILE A 15 3.79 -0.51 2.64
CA ILE A 15 3.22 -0.49 4.01
C ILE A 15 3.94 -1.43 5.00
N THR A 16 4.65 -2.45 4.51
CA THR A 16 5.25 -3.50 5.36
C THR A 16 6.77 -3.34 5.51
N TYR A 17 7.38 -2.28 4.97
CA TYR A 17 8.84 -2.10 5.05
C TYR A 17 9.35 -2.10 6.51
N PRO A 18 10.39 -2.88 6.87
CA PRO A 18 11.35 -3.63 6.04
C PRO A 18 11.12 -5.16 5.98
N GLU A 19 9.88 -5.65 5.85
CA GLU A 19 9.58 -7.09 5.69
C GLU A 19 9.78 -7.62 4.26
N ASN A 20 9.93 -8.94 4.15
CA ASN A 20 10.22 -9.63 2.89
C ASN A 20 9.08 -9.47 1.86
N GLU A 21 9.40 -8.89 0.70
CA GLU A 21 8.45 -8.60 -0.39
C GLU A 21 7.66 -9.83 -0.88
N ALA A 22 8.27 -11.01 -0.76
CA ALA A 22 7.67 -12.30 -1.14
C ALA A 22 6.48 -12.70 -0.25
N ILE A 23 6.51 -12.39 1.05
CA ILE A 23 5.45 -12.76 1.99
C ILE A 23 4.25 -11.84 1.80
N SER A 24 4.48 -10.52 1.65
CA SER A 24 3.42 -9.53 1.41
C SER A 24 2.66 -9.80 0.10
N SER A 25 3.40 -10.10 -0.99
CA SER A 25 2.79 -10.40 -2.28
C SER A 25 1.97 -11.70 -2.27
N SER A 26 2.47 -12.75 -1.61
CA SER A 26 1.78 -14.03 -1.51
C SER A 26 0.51 -13.93 -0.66
N LEU A 27 0.58 -13.20 0.46
CA LEU A 27 -0.54 -13.00 1.36
C LEU A 27 -1.66 -12.18 0.71
N LEU A 28 -1.29 -11.15 -0.07
CA LEU A 28 -2.26 -10.35 -0.82
C LEU A 28 -2.96 -11.19 -1.91
N ASN A 29 -2.23 -12.05 -2.63
CA ASN A 29 -2.81 -12.96 -3.62
C ASN A 29 -3.78 -13.99 -2.99
N VAL A 30 -3.40 -14.58 -1.86
CA VAL A 30 -4.27 -15.51 -1.12
C VAL A 30 -5.52 -14.78 -0.61
N SER A 31 -5.38 -13.56 -0.10
CA SER A 31 -6.53 -12.77 0.37
C SER A 31 -7.55 -12.49 -0.74
N ALA A 32 -7.08 -12.18 -1.95
CA ALA A 32 -7.95 -11.95 -3.11
C ALA A 32 -8.71 -13.22 -3.51
N GLN A 33 -8.05 -14.38 -3.48
CA GLN A 33 -8.68 -15.67 -3.80
C GLN A 33 -9.72 -16.07 -2.75
N VAL A 34 -9.39 -15.95 -1.46
CA VAL A 34 -10.33 -16.28 -0.37
C VAL A 34 -11.53 -15.35 -0.41
N PHE A 35 -11.32 -14.04 -0.61
CA PHE A 35 -12.42 -13.09 -0.78
C PHE A 35 -13.32 -13.44 -1.97
N GLY A 36 -12.72 -13.76 -3.12
CA GLY A 36 -13.46 -14.19 -4.31
C GLY A 36 -14.32 -15.43 -4.07
N LEU A 37 -13.80 -16.43 -3.36
CA LEU A 37 -14.57 -17.62 -2.97
C LEU A 37 -15.72 -17.27 -2.02
N CYS A 38 -15.49 -16.45 -1.00
CA CYS A 38 -16.54 -16.06 -0.07
C CYS A 38 -17.68 -15.30 -0.76
N VAL A 39 -17.37 -14.35 -1.65
CA VAL A 39 -18.37 -13.58 -2.39
C VAL A 39 -19.16 -14.47 -3.37
N THR A 40 -18.48 -15.43 -4.01
CA THR A 40 -19.13 -16.38 -4.94
C THR A 40 -20.09 -17.31 -4.20
N GLN A 41 -19.68 -17.88 -3.06
CA GLN A 41 -20.58 -18.72 -2.25
C GLN A 41 -21.78 -17.92 -1.72
N LEU A 42 -21.59 -16.64 -1.37
CA LEU A 42 -22.70 -15.78 -0.94
C LEU A 42 -23.71 -15.51 -2.07
N GLN A 43 -23.24 -15.27 -3.30
CA GLN A 43 -24.12 -15.12 -4.46
C GLN A 43 -24.83 -16.41 -4.83
N GLU A 44 -24.13 -17.54 -4.82
CA GLU A 44 -24.72 -18.85 -5.06
C GLU A 44 -25.87 -19.12 -4.09
N TYR A 45 -25.66 -18.87 -2.80
CA TYR A 45 -26.71 -18.98 -1.79
C TYR A 45 -27.90 -18.03 -2.04
N LEU A 46 -27.62 -16.78 -2.45
CA LEU A 46 -28.67 -15.79 -2.70
C LEU A 46 -29.52 -16.12 -3.93
N ILE A 47 -28.88 -16.63 -4.99
CA ILE A 47 -29.53 -17.06 -6.23
C ILE A 47 -30.41 -18.29 -5.95
N PHE A 48 -29.86 -19.30 -5.26
CA PHE A 48 -30.54 -20.59 -5.07
C PHE A 48 -31.73 -20.52 -4.11
N LYS A 49 -31.69 -19.63 -3.10
CA LYS A 49 -32.79 -19.50 -2.13
C LYS A 49 -33.90 -18.54 -2.53
N LYS A 50 -33.62 -17.53 -3.35
CA LYS A 50 -34.59 -16.47 -3.65
C LYS A 50 -34.98 -16.39 -5.12
N GLU A 51 -34.30 -17.11 -6.03
CA GLU A 51 -34.46 -17.01 -7.49
C GLU A 51 -34.40 -15.58 -8.03
N LYS A 52 -33.78 -14.67 -7.27
CA LYS A 52 -33.71 -13.24 -7.60
C LYS A 52 -32.32 -12.89 -8.11
N ILE A 53 -32.18 -12.96 -9.42
CA ILE A 53 -30.96 -12.57 -10.15
C ILE A 53 -30.61 -11.09 -9.89
N LEU A 54 -31.62 -10.23 -9.75
CA LEU A 54 -31.41 -8.80 -9.50
C LEU A 54 -30.79 -8.52 -8.11
N GLU A 55 -31.26 -9.22 -7.07
CA GLU A 55 -30.71 -9.08 -5.71
C GLU A 55 -29.25 -9.56 -5.66
N SER A 56 -28.91 -10.63 -6.38
CA SER A 56 -27.53 -11.12 -6.48
C SER A 56 -26.58 -10.11 -7.14
N ASN A 57 -27.03 -9.46 -8.23
CA ASN A 57 -26.25 -8.40 -8.88
C ASN A 57 -26.05 -7.17 -7.97
N ILE A 58 -27.08 -6.81 -7.18
CA ILE A 58 -26.96 -5.74 -6.18
C ILE A 58 -25.94 -6.13 -5.09
N THR A 59 -25.91 -7.39 -4.66
CA THR A 59 -24.93 -7.89 -3.69
C THR A 59 -23.52 -7.86 -4.25
N LEU A 60 -23.31 -8.25 -5.53
CA LEU A 60 -22.01 -8.12 -6.19
C LEU A 60 -21.56 -6.66 -6.24
N CYS A 61 -22.46 -5.76 -6.64
CA CYS A 61 -22.18 -4.33 -6.69
C CYS A 61 -21.83 -3.78 -5.30
N GLY A 62 -22.61 -4.15 -4.27
CA GLY A 62 -22.35 -3.75 -2.89
C GLY A 62 -21.02 -4.27 -2.35
N ALA A 63 -20.66 -5.53 -2.63
CA ALA A 63 -19.38 -6.11 -2.21
C ALA A 63 -18.19 -5.37 -2.83
N LEU A 64 -18.29 -5.00 -4.12
CA LEU A 64 -17.29 -4.19 -4.80
C LEU A 64 -17.21 -2.77 -4.22
N LEU A 65 -18.34 -2.16 -3.90
CA LEU A 65 -18.42 -0.80 -3.36
C LEU A 65 -17.81 -0.75 -1.95
N VAL A 66 -18.11 -1.74 -1.10
CA VAL A 66 -17.47 -1.88 0.22
C VAL A 66 -15.97 -2.09 0.09
N GLY A 67 -15.53 -2.96 -0.82
CA GLY A 67 -14.11 -3.17 -1.11
C GLY A 67 -13.41 -1.90 -1.56
N ALA A 68 -14.06 -1.09 -2.41
CA ALA A 68 -13.55 0.19 -2.87
C ALA A 68 -13.46 1.23 -1.73
N ILE A 69 -14.47 1.30 -0.85
CA ILE A 69 -14.43 2.20 0.31
C ILE A 69 -13.27 1.82 1.24
N ILE A 70 -13.09 0.53 1.55
CA ILE A 70 -11.97 0.06 2.37
C ILE A 70 -10.63 0.42 1.71
N THR A 71 -10.53 0.26 0.39
CA THR A 71 -9.33 0.61 -0.37
C THR A 71 -9.04 2.11 -0.34
N VAL A 72 -10.06 2.97 -0.42
CA VAL A 72 -9.90 4.43 -0.31
C VAL A 72 -9.54 4.85 1.12
N LEU A 73 -10.02 4.12 2.14
CA LEU A 73 -9.70 4.37 3.55
C LEU A 73 -8.29 3.93 3.92
N ILE A 74 -7.65 3.06 3.15
CA ILE A 74 -6.23 2.74 3.24
C ILE A 74 -5.43 3.97 2.78
N ARG A 75 -5.34 4.96 3.67
CA ARG A 75 -4.54 6.16 3.48
C ARG A 75 -3.08 5.77 3.71
N SER A 76 -2.26 5.79 2.67
CA SER A 76 -0.81 5.59 2.79
C SER A 76 -0.25 6.69 3.67
N PRO A 77 0.32 6.43 4.85
CA PRO A 77 1.24 7.40 5.42
C PRO A 77 2.46 7.39 4.48
N LEU A 78 2.72 8.50 3.78
CA LEU A 78 3.90 8.71 2.92
C LEU A 78 5.19 8.68 3.76
N ARG A 79 5.53 7.53 4.35
CA ARG A 79 6.74 7.32 5.16
C ARG A 79 8.00 7.40 4.31
N ARG A 80 7.92 7.14 3.01
CA ARG A 80 9.05 7.24 2.06
C ARG A 80 9.49 8.70 1.81
N GLN A 81 8.54 9.64 1.71
CA GLN A 81 8.88 11.07 1.63
C GLN A 81 9.42 11.61 2.96
N ASN A 82 8.88 11.16 4.10
CA ASN A 82 9.36 11.59 5.41
C ASN A 82 10.75 11.01 5.76
N ALA A 83 11.05 9.77 5.34
CA ALA A 83 12.37 9.16 5.49
C ALA A 83 13.42 9.79 4.55
N GLN A 84 13.08 10.06 3.28
CA GLN A 84 13.98 10.78 2.37
C GLN A 84 14.21 12.23 2.81
N HIS A 85 13.19 12.92 3.35
CA HIS A 85 13.35 14.26 3.89
C HIS A 85 14.29 14.27 5.10
N ASN A 86 14.14 13.34 6.04
CA ASN A 86 15.04 13.26 7.20
C ASN A 86 16.49 12.92 6.80
N VAL A 87 16.70 12.02 5.83
CA VAL A 87 18.06 11.69 5.37
C VAL A 87 18.69 12.87 4.61
N HIS A 88 17.95 13.56 3.74
CA HIS A 88 18.45 14.75 3.04
C HIS A 88 18.76 15.88 4.03
N VAL A 89 17.90 16.12 5.03
CA VAL A 89 18.15 17.10 6.09
C VAL A 89 19.38 16.75 6.93
N LEU A 90 19.63 15.46 7.20
CA LEU A 90 20.86 15.04 7.90
C LEU A 90 22.12 15.23 7.04
N ILE A 91 22.02 15.07 5.72
CA ILE A 91 23.13 15.33 4.78
C ILE A 91 23.36 16.84 4.58
N ASP A 92 22.32 17.66 4.52
CA ASP A 92 22.48 19.13 4.45
C ASP A 92 23.12 19.69 5.72
N ASN A 93 22.72 19.18 6.89
CA ASN A 93 23.29 19.60 8.18
C ASN A 93 24.75 19.14 8.35
N ASN A 94 25.12 17.95 7.88
CA ASN A 94 26.51 17.46 7.95
C ASN A 94 27.42 18.11 6.90
N THR A 95 26.87 18.52 5.76
CA THR A 95 27.62 19.24 4.72
C THR A 95 27.82 20.71 5.11
N SER A 96 26.82 21.33 5.74
CA SER A 96 26.92 22.71 6.26
C SER A 96 27.91 22.84 7.43
N THR A 97 28.03 21.80 8.27
CA THR A 97 29.01 21.78 9.39
C THR A 97 30.43 21.37 8.95
N GLY A 98 30.56 20.58 7.87
CA GLY A 98 31.85 20.21 7.29
C GLY A 98 32.58 21.36 6.55
N VAL A 99 31.83 22.28 5.93
CA VAL A 99 32.40 23.43 5.21
C VAL A 99 32.80 24.58 6.15
N VAL A 100 32.16 24.70 7.32
CA VAL A 100 32.49 25.72 8.33
C VAL A 100 33.76 25.36 9.14
N SER A 101 34.19 24.09 9.13
CA SER A 101 35.33 23.63 9.95
C SER A 101 36.71 23.66 9.25
N THR A 102 36.81 24.16 8.01
CA THR A 102 38.08 24.11 7.24
C THR A 102 38.62 25.46 6.74
N THR A 103 38.07 26.59 7.17
CA THR A 103 38.55 27.92 6.73
C THR A 103 39.14 28.82 7.83
N ASP A 104 39.55 28.28 8.98
CA ASP A 104 40.14 29.10 10.06
C ASP A 104 41.39 28.47 10.71
N SER A 105 42.37 28.00 9.92
CA SER A 105 43.64 27.51 10.49
C SER A 105 44.91 27.68 9.65
N THR A 106 44.94 28.47 8.58
CA THR A 106 46.16 28.62 7.74
C THR A 106 46.61 30.06 7.46
N VAL A 107 46.34 31.03 8.35
CA VAL A 107 46.84 32.42 8.15
C VAL A 107 47.67 32.97 9.31
N ASN A 108 48.02 32.25 10.38
CA ASN A 108 48.84 32.89 11.42
C ASN A 108 49.57 31.92 12.35
N ALA A 109 50.75 31.46 11.91
CA ALA A 109 52.01 31.34 12.70
C ALA A 109 53.10 30.68 11.84
#